data_AF-A0A0F5NHW1-F1
#
_entry.id   AF-A0A0F5NHW1-F1
#
_cell.length_a   1.000
_cell.length_b   1.000
_cell.length_c   1.000
_cell.angle_alpha   90.00
_cell.angle_beta   90.00
_cell.angle_gamma   90.00
#
_symmetry.space_group_name_H-M   'P 1'
#
loop_
_entity.id
_entity.type
_entity.pdbx_description
1 polymer ?
#
loop_
_entity_poly.entity_id
_entity_poly.type
_entity_poly.pdbx_seq_one_letter_code
_entity_poly.pdbx_strand_id
1 'polypeptide(L)'
;MAGDLYLGYRDDDAKTPFGKFFTPEMAPLPRHVVEALEHGPQGAMALLAFDDAARVADDGYQQTENGYGVLDDGGYHVSVRTDMPEITPAMWSWWFGWHGCDSRRYKLWHPRAHLCAAWKDGDDAGRRGAQRYIGRWSLISEYIGSTMLNGAIQFVDPAKMGCPPDSDGAVAICARLGSSEAPVDVGWFIHHVRSTPNGAEMRSRFWMGGRHIEVRNVPGVASRAVRPIASRVLGNAETGARNLLVHCAQEMNHLAAFLPELHRAFGHE
;
A
#
# COMPACT_ATOMS: atom_id res chain seq x y z
N MET A 1 -21.85 -11.53 2.13
CA MET A 1 -22.28 -11.67 0.73
C MET A 1 -21.05 -11.42 -0.12
N ALA A 2 -20.24 -12.44 -0.39
CA ALA A 2 -19.17 -12.31 -1.37
C ALA A 2 -19.83 -12.45 -2.74
N GLY A 3 -20.10 -11.32 -3.41
CA GLY A 3 -20.38 -11.36 -4.83
C GLY A 3 -19.17 -11.94 -5.56
N ASP A 4 -19.37 -12.43 -6.78
CA ASP A 4 -18.27 -12.93 -7.61
C ASP A 4 -17.13 -11.89 -7.67
N LEU A 5 -15.89 -12.32 -7.42
CA LEU A 5 -14.73 -11.45 -7.56
C LEU A 5 -14.41 -11.25 -9.04
N TYR A 6 -14.18 -9.99 -9.44
CA TYR A 6 -13.82 -9.70 -10.82
C TYR A 6 -12.97 -8.45 -11.00
N LEU A 7 -12.16 -8.49 -12.06
CA LEU A 7 -11.34 -7.37 -12.52
C LEU A 7 -12.17 -6.35 -13.31
N GLY A 8 -11.76 -5.09 -13.15
CA GLY A 8 -12.34 -3.93 -13.82
C GLY A 8 -13.80 -3.67 -13.47
N TYR A 9 -14.39 -2.74 -14.21
CA TYR A 9 -15.82 -2.44 -14.17
C TYR A 9 -16.60 -3.35 -15.12
N ARG A 10 -17.77 -3.80 -14.68
CA ARG A 10 -18.73 -4.57 -15.48
C ARG A 10 -20.13 -4.01 -15.28
N ASP A 11 -21.02 -4.27 -16.24
CA ASP A 11 -22.44 -3.94 -16.17
C ASP A 11 -22.68 -2.50 -15.69
N ASP A 12 -23.22 -2.35 -14.48
CA ASP A 12 -23.64 -1.09 -13.88
C ASP A 12 -22.58 -0.47 -12.96
N ASP A 13 -21.37 -1.00 -12.87
CA ASP A 13 -20.29 -0.43 -12.05
C ASP A 13 -19.98 1.03 -12.40
N ALA A 14 -20.02 1.32 -13.70
CA ALA A 14 -19.81 2.67 -14.22
C ALA A 14 -20.98 3.63 -13.91
N LYS A 15 -22.16 3.12 -13.52
CA LYS A 15 -23.35 3.92 -13.16
C LYS A 15 -23.24 4.45 -11.73
N THR A 16 -22.12 5.10 -11.43
CA THR A 16 -21.83 5.80 -10.18
C THR A 16 -21.36 7.22 -10.47
N PRO A 17 -21.50 8.18 -9.55
CA PRO A 17 -21.01 9.53 -9.76
C PRO A 17 -19.51 9.60 -10.11
N PHE A 18 -18.72 8.69 -9.54
CA PHE A 18 -17.27 8.58 -9.78
C PHE A 18 -16.91 7.63 -10.92
N GLY A 19 -17.89 7.00 -11.59
CA GLY A 19 -17.65 5.96 -12.59
C GLY A 19 -16.83 6.44 -13.79
N LYS A 20 -16.96 7.73 -14.13
CA LYS A 20 -16.19 8.40 -15.20
C LYS A 20 -14.68 8.41 -14.98
N PHE A 21 -14.20 8.18 -13.75
CA PHE A 21 -12.77 8.16 -13.43
C PHE A 21 -12.12 6.80 -13.69
N PHE A 22 -12.91 5.76 -13.98
CA PHE A 22 -12.35 4.44 -14.26
C PHE A 22 -11.70 4.42 -15.65
N THR A 23 -10.38 4.23 -15.69
CA THR A 23 -9.62 4.09 -16.93
C THR A 23 -8.90 2.73 -16.91
N PRO A 24 -9.25 1.76 -17.77
CA PRO A 24 -8.61 0.45 -17.76
C PRO A 24 -7.15 0.46 -18.25
N GLU A 25 -6.80 1.49 -19.04
CA GLU A 25 -5.47 1.70 -19.57
C GLU A 25 -4.58 2.39 -18.53
N MET A 26 -3.49 1.72 -18.14
CA MET A 26 -2.49 2.26 -17.23
C MET A 26 -1.30 2.78 -18.02
N ALA A 27 -0.74 3.91 -17.60
CA ALA A 27 0.49 4.44 -18.15
C ALA A 27 1.66 3.44 -18.00
N PRO A 28 2.72 3.55 -18.82
CA PRO A 28 3.96 2.82 -18.59
C PRO A 28 4.52 3.10 -17.18
N LEU A 29 5.32 2.15 -16.68
CA LEU A 29 6.05 2.36 -15.42
C LEU A 29 6.97 3.59 -15.54
N PRO A 30 7.10 4.42 -14.49
CA PRO A 30 8.08 5.50 -14.46
C PRO A 30 9.49 4.97 -14.70
N ARG A 31 10.33 5.75 -15.38
CA ARG A 31 11.67 5.31 -15.80
C ARG A 31 12.54 4.85 -14.63
N HIS A 32 12.49 5.55 -13.49
CA HIS A 32 13.26 5.17 -12.29
C HIS A 32 12.84 3.82 -11.70
N VAL A 33 11.59 3.39 -11.91
CA VAL A 33 11.13 2.06 -11.50
C VAL A 33 11.63 0.99 -12.47
N VAL A 34 11.62 1.29 -13.77
CA VAL A 34 12.19 0.39 -14.78
C VAL A 34 13.69 0.17 -14.52
N GLU A 35 14.42 1.24 -14.22
CA GLU A 35 15.85 1.15 -13.84
C GLU A 35 16.06 0.34 -12.57
N ALA A 36 15.22 0.52 -11.54
CA ALA A 36 15.27 -0.30 -10.34
C ALA A 36 15.03 -1.80 -10.62
N LEU A 37 14.16 -2.13 -11.58
CA LEU A 37 13.93 -3.51 -12.03
C LEU A 37 15.12 -4.05 -12.84
N GLU A 38 15.74 -3.23 -13.68
CA GLU A 38 16.94 -3.55 -14.47
C GLU A 38 18.17 -3.80 -13.58
N HIS A 39 18.32 -3.04 -12.49
CA HIS A 39 19.38 -3.25 -11.50
C HIS A 39 19.23 -4.57 -10.72
N GLY A 40 18.01 -5.08 -10.58
CA GLY A 40 17.72 -6.31 -9.84
C GLY A 40 17.77 -6.16 -8.31
N PRO A 41 17.80 -7.28 -7.57
CA PRO A 41 17.82 -7.29 -6.11
C PRO A 41 19.08 -6.63 -5.54
N GLN A 42 18.91 -5.81 -4.50
CA GLN A 42 20.00 -5.15 -3.77
C GLN A 42 20.32 -5.88 -2.47
N GLY A 43 21.57 -5.78 -2.02
CA GLY A 43 22.01 -6.37 -0.75
C GLY A 43 21.36 -5.68 0.45
N ALA A 44 21.09 -6.43 1.52
CA ALA A 44 20.33 -5.96 2.69
C ALA A 44 20.88 -4.66 3.32
N MET A 45 22.21 -4.44 3.32
CA MET A 45 22.82 -3.21 3.85
C MET A 45 22.48 -1.93 3.07
N ALA A 46 22.02 -2.04 1.83
CA ALA A 46 21.57 -0.89 1.04
C ALA A 46 20.11 -0.51 1.34
N LEU A 47 19.34 -1.43 1.90
CA LEU A 47 17.90 -1.31 2.14
C LEU A 47 17.63 -0.64 3.48
N LEU A 48 16.53 0.12 3.58
CA LEU A 48 16.14 0.73 4.84
C LEU A 48 15.72 -0.34 5.84
N ALA A 49 16.41 -0.45 6.97
CA ALA A 49 16.03 -1.35 8.05
C ALA A 49 14.70 -0.91 8.67
N PHE A 50 13.87 -1.87 9.09
CA PHE A 50 12.58 -1.55 9.72
C PHE A 50 12.72 -0.81 11.06
N ASP A 51 13.81 -1.02 11.80
CA ASP A 51 14.05 -0.28 13.05
C ASP A 51 14.36 1.21 12.78
N ASP A 52 14.73 1.54 11.54
CA ASP A 52 14.94 2.89 11.02
C ASP A 52 13.76 3.37 10.14
N ALA A 53 12.60 2.70 10.18
CA ALA A 53 11.49 2.95 9.25
C ALA A 53 11.07 4.43 9.19
N ALA A 54 11.07 5.12 10.34
CA ALA A 54 10.75 6.54 10.47
C ALA A 54 11.64 7.47 9.63
N ARG A 55 12.87 7.04 9.31
CA ARG A 55 13.83 7.81 8.49
C ARG A 55 13.37 8.01 7.04
N VAL A 56 12.26 7.40 6.63
CA VAL A 56 11.56 7.75 5.39
C VAL A 56 10.99 9.18 5.42
N ALA A 57 10.87 9.79 6.60
CA ALA A 57 10.49 11.18 6.74
C ALA A 57 11.68 12.16 6.70
N ASP A 58 12.92 11.67 6.81
CA ASP A 58 14.13 12.50 6.78
C ASP A 58 14.23 13.28 5.45
N ASP A 59 14.85 14.45 5.52
CA ASP A 59 15.20 15.26 4.35
C ASP A 59 16.07 14.48 3.37
N GLY A 60 15.93 14.80 2.08
CA GLY A 60 16.66 14.12 1.01
C GLY A 60 16.12 12.72 0.71
N TYR A 61 16.99 11.84 0.21
CA TYR A 61 16.64 10.50 -0.26
C TYR A 61 17.53 9.45 0.39
N GLN A 62 16.99 8.23 0.50
CA GLN A 62 17.74 7.10 1.03
C GLN A 62 18.63 6.49 -0.05
N GLN A 63 19.62 5.69 0.37
CA GLN A 63 20.52 4.98 -0.54
C GLN A 63 19.73 4.18 -1.59
N THR A 64 18.71 3.46 -1.17
CA THR A 64 17.75 2.77 -2.05
C THR A 64 16.40 3.44 -1.98
N GLU A 65 16.22 4.52 -2.75
CA GLU A 65 14.91 5.17 -2.87
C GLU A 65 13.94 4.39 -3.79
N ASN A 66 14.50 3.65 -4.76
CA ASN A 66 13.77 2.78 -5.68
C ASN A 66 14.54 1.46 -5.82
N GLY A 67 13.92 0.35 -5.44
CA GLY A 67 14.55 -0.96 -5.47
C GLY A 67 13.94 -1.94 -4.50
N TYR A 68 14.48 -3.15 -4.48
CA TYR A 68 14.02 -4.23 -3.63
C TYR A 68 15.17 -5.19 -3.32
N GLY A 69 15.01 -6.02 -2.31
CA GLY A 69 15.98 -7.08 -2.00
C GLY A 69 15.48 -8.03 -0.93
N VAL A 70 16.15 -9.18 -0.83
CA VAL A 70 15.87 -10.22 0.17
C VAL A 70 16.79 -10.01 1.37
N LEU A 71 16.23 -10.16 2.57
CA LEU A 71 16.92 -9.98 3.84
C LEU A 71 17.46 -11.32 4.35
N ASP A 72 18.43 -11.27 5.27
CA ASP A 72 19.11 -12.46 5.81
C ASP A 72 18.16 -13.44 6.51
N ASP A 73 17.03 -12.96 7.02
CA ASP A 73 16.00 -13.77 7.67
C ASP A 73 14.95 -14.37 6.70
N GLY A 74 15.18 -14.22 5.39
CA GLY A 74 14.29 -14.66 4.32
C GLY A 74 13.09 -13.75 4.09
N GLY A 75 12.99 -12.62 4.80
CA GLY A 75 12.09 -11.53 4.46
C GLY A 75 12.56 -10.76 3.23
N TYR A 76 11.82 -9.74 2.85
CA TYR A 76 12.21 -8.83 1.78
C TYR A 76 11.78 -7.40 2.07
N HIS A 77 12.48 -6.46 1.45
CA HIS A 77 12.18 -5.04 1.51
C HIS A 77 11.95 -4.47 0.11
N VAL A 78 11.01 -3.54 0.01
CA VAL A 78 10.71 -2.80 -1.23
C VAL A 78 10.68 -1.31 -0.92
N SER A 79 11.34 -0.53 -1.76
CA SER A 79 11.33 0.93 -1.77
C SER A 79 10.89 1.43 -3.15
N VAL A 80 9.91 2.32 -3.19
CA VAL A 80 9.50 2.98 -4.44
C VAL A 80 9.05 4.40 -4.18
N ARG A 81 9.54 5.33 -5.01
CA ARG A 81 9.09 6.71 -5.09
C ARG A 81 8.06 6.85 -6.20
N THR A 82 7.03 7.64 -5.94
CA THR A 82 6.05 8.07 -6.94
C THR A 82 6.00 9.59 -6.96
N ASP A 83 6.20 10.19 -8.13
CA ASP A 83 6.13 11.64 -8.33
C ASP A 83 4.67 12.01 -8.64
N MET A 84 4.13 13.01 -7.94
CA MET A 84 2.69 13.28 -7.90
C MET A 84 2.43 14.78 -8.12
N PRO A 85 2.47 15.27 -9.37
CA PRO A 85 2.24 16.68 -9.66
C PRO A 85 0.83 17.10 -9.25
N GLU A 86 0.68 18.35 -8.81
CA GLU A 86 -0.60 18.97 -8.42
C GLU A 86 -1.34 18.32 -7.24
N ILE A 87 -0.74 17.30 -6.62
CA ILE A 87 -1.29 16.59 -5.47
C ILE A 87 -0.78 17.21 -4.18
N THR A 88 -1.66 17.29 -3.18
CA THR A 88 -1.27 17.62 -1.80
C THR A 88 -1.28 16.38 -0.91
N PRO A 89 -0.50 16.36 0.19
CA PRO A 89 -0.54 15.27 1.17
C PRO A 89 -1.97 14.96 1.68
N ALA A 90 -2.80 15.99 1.88
CA ALA A 90 -4.17 15.84 2.34
C ALA A 90 -5.06 15.04 1.38
N MET A 91 -4.84 15.13 0.05
CA MET A 91 -5.62 14.35 -0.93
C MET A 91 -5.40 12.84 -0.76
N TRP A 92 -4.19 12.43 -0.39
CA TRP A 92 -3.88 11.02 -0.13
C TRP A 92 -4.49 10.54 1.18
N SER A 93 -4.41 11.34 2.23
CA SER A 93 -5.09 11.03 3.51
C SER A 93 -6.61 10.86 3.31
N TRP A 94 -7.23 11.72 2.48
CA TRP A 94 -8.62 11.57 2.08
C TRP A 94 -8.87 10.26 1.31
N TRP A 95 -8.06 9.98 0.28
CA TRP A 95 -8.22 8.81 -0.57
C TRP A 95 -8.28 7.51 0.24
N PHE A 96 -7.32 7.30 1.16
CA PHE A 96 -7.23 6.10 2.00
C PHE A 96 -8.45 5.88 2.90
N GLY A 97 -9.18 6.94 3.26
CA GLY A 97 -10.47 6.85 3.92
C GLY A 97 -11.63 6.56 2.95
N TRP A 98 -11.64 7.26 1.81
CA TRP A 98 -12.76 7.30 0.88
C TRP A 98 -12.93 6.02 0.05
N HIS A 99 -11.83 5.37 -0.36
CA HIS A 99 -11.88 4.22 -1.27
C HIS A 99 -12.37 2.92 -0.60
N GLY A 100 -12.15 2.76 0.71
CA GLY A 100 -12.36 1.49 1.41
C GLY A 100 -13.83 1.10 1.64
N CYS A 101 -14.76 2.00 1.34
CA CYS A 101 -16.21 1.79 1.55
C CYS A 101 -16.93 1.19 0.33
N ASP A 102 -16.30 1.13 -0.84
CA ASP A 102 -16.92 0.63 -2.08
C ASP A 102 -15.86 0.01 -3.01
N SER A 103 -16.01 -1.26 -3.34
CA SER A 103 -15.09 -1.99 -4.23
C SER A 103 -14.91 -1.34 -5.60
N ARG A 104 -15.90 -0.60 -6.11
CA ARG A 104 -15.78 0.15 -7.37
C ARG A 104 -14.78 1.30 -7.22
N ARG A 105 -14.77 2.00 -6.08
CA ARG A 105 -13.76 3.03 -5.77
C ARG A 105 -12.37 2.42 -5.71
N TYR A 106 -12.21 1.28 -5.03
CA TYR A 106 -10.92 0.59 -4.94
C TYR A 106 -10.38 0.16 -6.32
N LYS A 107 -11.26 -0.25 -7.24
CA LYS A 107 -10.92 -0.59 -8.62
C LYS A 107 -10.42 0.59 -9.47
N LEU A 108 -10.77 1.84 -9.13
CA LEU A 108 -10.21 3.03 -9.80
C LEU A 108 -8.69 3.08 -9.66
N TRP A 109 -8.16 2.61 -8.54
CA TRP A 109 -6.75 2.71 -8.18
C TRP A 109 -5.86 1.79 -9.02
N HIS A 110 -6.30 0.56 -9.20
CA HIS A 110 -5.58 -0.42 -10.02
C HIS A 110 -6.57 -1.29 -10.83
N PRO A 111 -6.92 -0.88 -12.05
CA PRO A 111 -7.97 -1.52 -12.85
C PRO A 111 -7.67 -2.97 -13.25
N ARG A 112 -6.40 -3.36 -13.17
CA ARG A 112 -5.86 -4.67 -13.56
C ARG A 112 -5.57 -5.61 -12.39
N ALA A 113 -5.74 -5.17 -11.14
CA ALA A 113 -5.36 -5.96 -9.97
C ALA A 113 -6.40 -5.94 -8.84
N HIS A 114 -7.05 -4.81 -8.58
CA HIS A 114 -7.98 -4.68 -7.45
C HIS A 114 -9.34 -5.33 -7.77
N LEU A 115 -9.83 -6.17 -6.85
CA LEU A 115 -11.10 -6.88 -7.01
C LEU A 115 -12.15 -6.39 -6.02
N CYS A 116 -11.77 -6.27 -4.76
CA CYS A 116 -12.68 -5.96 -3.67
C CYS A 116 -11.96 -5.26 -2.52
N ALA A 117 -12.64 -4.30 -1.88
CA ALA A 117 -12.24 -3.75 -0.60
C ALA A 117 -13.46 -3.52 0.27
N ALA A 118 -13.36 -3.88 1.54
CA ALA A 118 -14.36 -3.58 2.55
C ALA A 118 -13.70 -3.38 3.91
N TRP A 119 -14.16 -2.39 4.65
CA TRP A 119 -13.75 -2.22 6.03
C TRP A 119 -14.32 -3.34 6.92
N LYS A 120 -13.47 -3.93 7.75
CA LYS A 120 -13.83 -5.02 8.68
C LYS A 120 -14.93 -4.62 9.66
N ASP A 121 -14.97 -3.36 10.05
CA ASP A 121 -15.92 -2.79 11.02
C ASP A 121 -17.18 -2.20 10.36
N GLY A 122 -17.36 -2.39 9.05
CA GLY A 122 -18.54 -1.93 8.32
C GLY A 122 -18.38 -0.54 7.71
N ASP A 123 -19.45 0.24 7.67
CA ASP A 123 -19.44 1.53 7.02
C ASP A 123 -18.54 2.57 7.70
N ASP A 124 -18.47 3.76 7.12
CA ASP A 124 -17.64 4.84 7.63
C ASP A 124 -18.09 5.38 9.01
N ALA A 125 -19.31 5.09 9.46
CA ALA A 125 -19.84 5.49 10.78
C ALA A 125 -19.69 6.98 11.14
N GLY A 126 -19.65 7.86 10.14
CA GLY A 126 -19.51 9.32 10.34
C GLY A 126 -18.09 9.79 10.66
N ARG A 127 -17.07 8.94 10.46
CA ARG A 127 -15.66 9.31 10.62
C ARG A 127 -15.26 10.40 9.65
N ARG A 128 -14.26 11.21 10.03
CA ARG A 128 -13.77 12.33 9.23
C ARG A 128 -12.25 12.36 9.17
N GLY A 129 -11.71 12.90 8.08
CA GLY A 129 -10.28 12.99 7.85
C GLY A 129 -9.57 11.64 8.03
N ALA A 130 -8.43 11.64 8.71
CA ALA A 130 -7.63 10.43 8.91
C ALA A 130 -8.32 9.34 9.75
N GLN A 131 -9.34 9.70 10.57
CA GLN A 131 -10.10 8.72 11.34
C GLN A 131 -10.87 7.73 10.44
N ARG A 132 -11.09 8.09 9.16
CA ARG A 132 -11.73 7.22 8.17
C ARG A 132 -10.95 5.93 7.91
N TYR A 133 -9.64 5.90 8.19
CA TYR A 133 -8.81 4.71 8.00
C TYR A 133 -7.94 4.36 9.22
N ILE A 134 -7.39 5.33 9.97
CA ILE A 134 -6.48 5.05 11.10
C ILE A 134 -7.20 4.20 12.16
N GLY A 135 -6.58 3.07 12.53
CA GLY A 135 -7.13 2.10 13.48
C GLY A 135 -8.10 1.09 12.87
N ARG A 136 -8.43 1.22 11.58
CA ARG A 136 -9.35 0.31 10.87
C ARG A 136 -8.61 -0.73 10.05
N TRP A 137 -9.34 -1.77 9.68
CA TRP A 137 -8.83 -2.87 8.88
C TRP A 137 -9.54 -2.88 7.54
N SER A 138 -8.80 -2.71 6.44
CA SER A 138 -9.32 -2.93 5.10
C SER A 138 -9.10 -4.39 4.71
N LEU A 139 -10.19 -5.10 4.47
CA LEU A 139 -10.20 -6.46 3.96
C LEU A 139 -10.29 -6.38 2.44
N ILE A 140 -9.24 -6.86 1.77
CA ILE A 140 -9.09 -6.70 0.33
C ILE A 140 -8.91 -8.06 -0.37
N SER A 141 -9.31 -8.10 -1.63
CA SER A 141 -8.93 -9.14 -2.58
C SER A 141 -8.30 -8.48 -3.79
N GLU A 142 -7.07 -8.88 -4.12
CA GLU A 142 -6.30 -8.28 -5.21
C GLU A 142 -5.26 -9.24 -5.79
N TYR A 143 -4.71 -8.87 -6.95
CA TYR A 143 -3.57 -9.55 -7.55
C TYR A 143 -2.25 -8.80 -7.31
N ILE A 144 -1.25 -9.51 -6.79
CA ILE A 144 0.16 -9.06 -6.82
C ILE A 144 0.91 -9.98 -7.77
N GLY A 145 1.25 -9.46 -8.96
CA GLY A 145 1.67 -10.30 -10.08
C GLY A 145 0.54 -11.25 -10.51
N SER A 146 0.82 -12.55 -10.58
CA SER A 146 -0.19 -13.57 -10.92
C SER A 146 -0.87 -14.21 -9.71
N THR A 147 -0.53 -13.77 -8.50
CA THR A 147 -1.06 -14.35 -7.25
C THR A 147 -2.23 -13.51 -6.75
N MET A 148 -3.41 -14.11 -6.66
CA MET A 148 -4.53 -13.52 -5.94
C MET A 148 -4.29 -13.67 -4.44
N LEU A 149 -4.43 -12.59 -3.68
CA LEU A 149 -4.32 -12.57 -2.23
C LEU A 149 -5.58 -12.00 -1.59
N ASN A 150 -5.89 -12.50 -0.39
CA ASN A 150 -6.91 -11.96 0.50
C ASN A 150 -6.22 -11.31 1.70
N GLY A 151 -6.12 -9.98 1.65
CA GLY A 151 -5.36 -9.17 2.59
C GLY A 151 -6.21 -8.59 3.72
N ALA A 152 -5.61 -8.45 4.89
CA ALA A 152 -6.08 -7.60 5.97
C ALA A 152 -5.03 -6.50 6.21
N ILE A 153 -5.32 -5.29 5.73
CA ILE A 153 -4.49 -4.11 5.92
C ILE A 153 -4.97 -3.39 7.18
N GLN A 154 -4.17 -3.43 8.24
CA GLN A 154 -4.51 -2.84 9.53
C GLN A 154 -3.80 -1.49 9.68
N PHE A 155 -4.52 -0.40 9.41
CA PHE A 155 -3.94 0.93 9.48
C PHE A 155 -3.67 1.32 10.94
N VAL A 156 -2.51 1.93 11.16
CA VAL A 156 -2.06 2.36 12.48
C VAL A 156 -1.70 3.83 12.47
N ASP A 157 -1.74 4.44 13.65
CA ASP A 157 -1.19 5.78 13.86
C ASP A 157 0.31 5.78 13.48
N PRO A 158 0.80 6.76 12.69
CA PRO A 158 2.19 6.83 12.27
C PRO A 158 3.20 6.83 13.42
N ALA A 159 2.83 7.36 14.59
CA ALA A 159 3.68 7.36 15.77
C ALA A 159 4.04 5.92 16.22
N LYS A 160 3.22 4.90 15.90
CA LYS A 160 3.57 3.49 16.20
C LYS A 160 4.78 2.99 15.42
N MET A 161 5.10 3.62 14.30
CA MET A 161 6.26 3.30 13.45
C MET A 161 7.37 4.35 13.61
N GLY A 162 7.24 5.25 14.59
CA GLY A 162 8.19 6.33 14.87
C GLY A 162 8.13 7.50 13.90
N CYS A 163 7.17 7.55 12.97
CA CYS A 163 7.03 8.66 12.04
C CYS A 163 6.67 9.96 12.78
N PRO A 164 7.10 11.13 12.26
CA PRO A 164 6.68 12.41 12.80
C PRO A 164 5.16 12.61 12.64
N PRO A 165 4.55 13.50 13.44
CA PRO A 165 3.15 13.88 13.26
C PRO A 165 2.87 14.43 11.86
N ASP A 166 1.68 14.13 11.34
CA ASP A 166 1.19 14.70 10.09
C ASP A 166 1.14 16.24 10.14
N SER A 167 1.34 16.86 8.99
CA SER A 167 1.26 18.31 8.77
C SER A 167 0.69 18.61 7.38
N ASP A 168 0.43 19.88 7.07
CA ASP A 168 0.00 20.29 5.73
C ASP A 168 1.00 19.90 4.63
N GLY A 169 2.29 19.80 5.00
CA GLY A 169 3.39 19.48 4.10
C GLY A 169 3.78 18.00 4.04
N ALA A 170 3.27 17.16 4.95
CA ALA A 170 3.61 15.73 4.96
C ALA A 170 2.57 14.89 5.72
N VAL A 171 2.23 13.72 5.18
CA VAL A 171 1.43 12.70 5.87
C VAL A 171 2.08 11.33 5.75
N ALA A 172 1.93 10.50 6.78
CA ALA A 172 2.37 9.11 6.74
C ALA A 172 1.17 8.17 6.83
N ILE A 173 1.01 7.27 5.85
CA ILE A 173 0.04 6.17 5.93
C ILE A 173 0.80 4.91 6.31
N CYS A 174 0.51 4.37 7.49
CA CYS A 174 1.20 3.20 8.04
C CYS A 174 0.23 2.05 8.26
N ALA A 175 0.65 0.82 7.96
CA ALA A 175 -0.18 -0.34 8.26
C ALA A 175 0.61 -1.62 8.54
N ARG A 176 -0.01 -2.50 9.34
CA ARG A 176 0.34 -3.91 9.44
C ARG A 176 -0.37 -4.68 8.33
N LEU A 177 0.37 -5.52 7.61
CA LEU A 177 -0.13 -6.38 6.55
C LEU A 177 -0.26 -7.82 7.04
N GLY A 178 -1.37 -8.48 6.70
CA GLY A 178 -1.63 -9.88 7.03
C GLY A 178 -2.69 -10.53 6.16
N SER A 179 -3.01 -11.79 6.45
CA SER A 179 -4.09 -12.52 5.78
C SER A 179 -5.46 -12.15 6.37
N SER A 180 -6.49 -12.03 5.54
CA SER A 180 -7.88 -11.93 6.03
C SER A 180 -8.50 -13.31 6.33
N GLU A 181 -7.91 -14.39 5.83
CA GLU A 181 -8.40 -15.77 5.96
C GLU A 181 -7.72 -16.55 7.09
N ALA A 182 -6.52 -16.11 7.51
CA ALA A 182 -5.77 -16.70 8.61
C ALA A 182 -5.35 -15.64 9.63
N PRO A 183 -5.17 -15.98 10.93
CA PRO A 183 -4.74 -15.05 11.97
C PRO A 183 -3.23 -14.79 11.90
N VAL A 184 -2.69 -14.50 10.72
CA VAL A 184 -1.25 -14.31 10.50
C VAL A 184 -1.00 -12.95 9.86
N ASP A 185 -0.09 -12.20 10.48
CA ASP A 185 0.47 -10.98 9.92
C ASP A 185 1.87 -11.26 9.36
N VAL A 186 2.21 -10.58 8.27
CA VAL A 186 3.33 -10.93 7.41
C VAL A 186 4.24 -9.76 7.08
N GLY A 187 3.79 -8.51 7.25
CA GLY A 187 4.66 -7.37 7.01
C GLY A 187 4.10 -6.03 7.48
N TRP A 188 4.79 -4.97 7.12
CA TRP A 188 4.46 -3.58 7.42
C TRP A 188 4.71 -2.71 6.19
N PHE A 189 4.01 -1.59 6.10
CA PHE A 189 4.37 -0.54 5.15
C PHE A 189 4.31 0.86 5.75
N ILE A 190 5.06 1.78 5.12
CA ILE A 190 4.85 3.23 5.19
C ILE A 190 4.68 3.76 3.77
N HIS A 191 3.64 4.56 3.55
CA HIS A 191 3.56 5.52 2.45
C HIS A 191 3.75 6.91 3.04
N HIS A 192 4.95 7.48 2.90
CA HIS A 192 5.21 8.84 3.35
C HIS A 192 5.05 9.80 2.19
N VAL A 193 4.03 10.66 2.26
CA VAL A 193 3.73 11.65 1.23
C VAL A 193 4.22 13.00 1.72
N ARG A 194 5.13 13.65 0.99
CA ARG A 194 5.62 14.99 1.31
C ARG A 194 5.45 15.94 0.14
N SER A 195 5.19 17.21 0.44
CA SER A 195 5.06 18.25 -0.57
C SER A 195 6.39 18.51 -1.29
N THR A 196 6.28 18.84 -2.57
CA THR A 196 7.36 19.32 -3.43
C THR A 196 6.94 20.66 -4.03
N PRO A 197 7.83 21.41 -4.70
CA PRO A 197 7.43 22.65 -5.37
C PRO A 197 6.32 22.49 -6.41
N ASN A 198 6.15 21.28 -6.98
CA ASN A 198 5.22 21.00 -8.07
C ASN A 198 4.02 20.12 -7.67
N GLY A 199 3.85 19.80 -6.39
CA GLY A 199 2.83 18.88 -5.89
C GLY A 199 3.33 18.11 -4.68
N ALA A 200 3.41 16.79 -4.80
CA ALA A 200 3.94 15.91 -3.76
C ALA A 200 4.77 14.79 -4.37
N GLU A 201 5.47 14.07 -3.51
CA GLU A 201 6.02 12.75 -3.81
C GLU A 201 5.62 11.78 -2.71
N MET A 202 5.40 10.52 -3.08
CA MET A 202 5.17 9.44 -2.13
C MET A 202 6.39 8.53 -2.10
N ARG A 203 6.88 8.26 -0.90
CA ARG A 203 7.97 7.32 -0.61
C ARG A 203 7.37 6.11 0.09
N SER A 204 7.23 5.02 -0.64
CA SER A 204 6.66 3.77 -0.17
C SER A 204 7.76 2.83 0.30
N ARG A 205 7.56 2.22 1.47
CA ARG A 205 8.45 1.23 2.07
C ARG A 205 7.63 0.03 2.51
N PHE A 206 8.06 -1.17 2.16
CA PHE A 206 7.43 -2.41 2.60
C PHE A 206 8.47 -3.32 3.25
N TRP A 207 8.13 -3.92 4.37
CA TRP A 207 8.94 -4.95 5.04
C TRP A 207 8.09 -6.20 5.24
N MET A 208 8.45 -7.27 4.56
CA MET A 208 7.60 -8.46 4.42
C MET A 208 8.38 -9.72 4.80
N GLY A 209 7.70 -10.71 5.36
CA GLY A 209 8.28 -11.99 5.73
C GLY A 209 9.25 -11.91 6.92
N GLY A 210 10.10 -12.94 7.06
CA GLY A 210 11.14 -12.99 8.08
C GLY A 210 10.63 -12.73 9.50
N ARG A 211 11.28 -11.80 10.20
CA ARG A 211 10.92 -11.38 11.56
C ARG A 211 9.54 -10.72 11.67
N HIS A 212 8.97 -10.27 10.55
CA HIS A 212 7.66 -9.63 10.51
C HIS A 212 6.50 -10.63 10.41
N ILE A 213 6.77 -11.94 10.46
CA ILE A 213 5.72 -12.96 10.55
C ILE A 213 5.31 -13.16 12.02
N GLU A 214 4.02 -12.94 12.30
CA GLU A 214 3.43 -13.09 13.62
C GLU A 214 2.02 -13.69 13.57
N VAL A 215 1.68 -14.50 14.57
CA VAL A 215 0.31 -15.02 14.76
C VAL A 215 -0.43 -14.07 15.67
N ARG A 216 -1.60 -13.59 15.23
CA ARG A 216 -2.43 -12.66 15.99
C ARG A 216 -2.89 -13.31 17.28
N ASN A 217 -2.93 -12.51 18.36
CA ASN A 217 -3.37 -12.93 19.70
C ASN A 217 -2.54 -14.07 20.33
N VAL A 218 -1.31 -14.32 19.85
CA VAL A 218 -0.42 -15.33 20.39
C VAL A 218 0.92 -14.68 20.80
N PRO A 219 1.49 -14.98 21.98
CA PRO A 219 2.77 -14.42 22.42
C PRO A 219 3.94 -14.73 21.47
N GLY A 220 4.87 -13.79 21.30
CA GLY A 220 5.95 -13.83 20.29
C GLY A 220 6.94 -15.02 20.36
N VAL A 221 6.94 -15.78 21.46
CA VAL A 221 7.71 -17.04 21.55
C VAL A 221 7.12 -18.15 20.67
N ALA A 222 5.80 -18.22 20.54
CA ALA A 222 5.12 -19.24 19.74
C ALA A 222 5.04 -18.85 18.25
N SER A 223 5.03 -17.55 17.94
CA SER A 223 5.09 -17.08 16.54
C SER A 223 6.40 -17.51 15.86
N ARG A 224 7.53 -17.48 16.58
CA ARG A 224 8.84 -17.95 16.07
C ARG A 224 8.83 -19.39 15.56
N ALA A 225 8.07 -20.28 16.21
CA ALA A 225 7.99 -21.68 15.83
C ALA A 225 7.23 -21.91 14.50
N VAL A 226 6.30 -21.02 14.15
CA VAL A 226 5.49 -21.17 12.92
C VAL A 226 6.05 -20.39 11.72
N ARG A 227 7.02 -19.48 11.92
CA ARG A 227 7.61 -18.68 10.82
C ARG A 227 8.09 -19.49 9.63
N PRO A 228 8.79 -20.64 9.79
CA PRO A 228 9.24 -21.43 8.64
C PRO A 228 8.12 -22.05 7.81
N ILE A 229 6.95 -22.28 8.42
CA ILE A 229 5.77 -22.82 7.73
C ILE A 229 5.03 -21.67 7.04
N ALA A 230 4.84 -20.56 7.75
CA ALA A 230 4.19 -19.37 7.22
C ALA A 230 4.99 -18.71 6.08
N SER A 231 6.33 -18.77 6.10
CA SER A 231 7.16 -18.24 5.02
C SER A 231 6.97 -18.98 3.70
N ARG A 232 6.64 -20.28 3.74
CA ARG A 232 6.30 -21.05 2.52
C ARG A 232 5.03 -20.54 1.86
N VAL A 233 4.10 -19.96 2.63
CA VAL A 233 2.86 -19.37 2.11
C VAL A 233 3.14 -18.02 1.42
N LEU A 234 4.17 -17.29 1.84
CA LEU A 234 4.60 -16.06 1.18
C LEU A 234 5.32 -16.28 -0.16
N GLY A 235 5.60 -17.54 -0.51
CA GLY A 235 6.24 -17.90 -1.76
C GLY A 235 7.71 -17.47 -1.83
N ASN A 236 8.19 -17.22 -3.05
CA ASN A 236 9.56 -16.78 -3.28
C ASN A 236 9.69 -15.28 -2.95
N ALA A 237 10.55 -14.95 -1.97
CA ALA A 237 10.74 -13.58 -1.46
C ALA A 237 11.14 -12.59 -2.56
N GLU A 238 12.06 -12.96 -3.45
CA GLU A 238 12.51 -12.09 -4.54
C GLU A 238 11.38 -11.79 -5.53
N THR A 239 10.62 -12.83 -5.92
CA THR A 239 9.46 -12.69 -6.80
C THR A 239 8.38 -11.82 -6.15
N GLY A 240 8.11 -12.04 -4.86
CA GLY A 240 7.18 -11.23 -4.07
C GLY A 240 7.61 -9.75 -4.03
N ALA A 241 8.88 -9.50 -3.74
CA ALA A 241 9.45 -8.15 -3.70
C ALA A 241 9.37 -7.45 -5.05
N ARG A 242 9.74 -8.14 -6.13
CA ARG A 242 9.65 -7.62 -7.51
C ARG A 242 8.21 -7.31 -7.91
N ASN A 243 7.28 -8.23 -7.62
CA ASN A 243 5.87 -8.04 -7.96
C ASN A 243 5.24 -6.88 -7.16
N LEU A 244 5.60 -6.75 -5.88
CA LEU A 244 5.13 -5.67 -5.03
C LEU A 244 5.69 -4.30 -5.47
N LEU A 245 6.96 -4.23 -5.90
CA LEU A 245 7.53 -3.03 -6.49
C LEU A 245 6.72 -2.57 -7.71
N VAL A 246 6.44 -3.49 -8.64
CA VAL A 246 5.66 -3.20 -9.85
C VAL A 246 4.25 -2.78 -9.50
N HIS A 247 3.57 -3.52 -8.62
CA HIS A 247 2.19 -3.23 -8.22
C HIS A 247 2.08 -1.84 -7.59
N CYS A 248 2.93 -1.54 -6.60
CA CYS A 248 2.93 -0.23 -5.95
C CYS A 248 3.24 0.90 -6.94
N ALA A 249 4.20 0.70 -7.85
CA ALA A 249 4.46 1.69 -8.89
C ALA A 249 3.25 1.90 -9.81
N GLN A 250 2.57 0.83 -10.21
CA GLN A 250 1.41 0.92 -11.11
C GLN A 250 0.23 1.66 -10.46
N GLU A 251 -0.18 1.24 -9.27
CA GLU A 251 -1.36 1.80 -8.61
C GLU A 251 -1.15 3.27 -8.22
N MET A 252 0.02 3.61 -7.66
CA MET A 252 0.26 4.96 -7.13
C MET A 252 0.36 5.97 -8.27
N ASN A 253 1.06 5.62 -9.35
CA ASN A 253 1.16 6.49 -10.53
C ASN A 253 -0.19 6.61 -11.25
N HIS A 254 -0.98 5.53 -11.32
CA HIS A 254 -2.29 5.57 -11.97
C HIS A 254 -3.26 6.48 -11.22
N LEU A 255 -3.36 6.33 -9.90
CA LEU A 255 -4.21 7.20 -9.08
C LEU A 255 -3.75 8.66 -9.13
N ALA A 256 -2.42 8.90 -9.10
CA ALA A 256 -1.88 10.25 -9.15
C ALA A 256 -2.35 11.04 -10.39
N ALA A 257 -2.62 10.37 -11.51
CA ALA A 257 -3.05 11.00 -12.74
C ALA A 257 -4.45 11.64 -12.70
N PHE A 258 -5.32 11.20 -11.78
CA PHE A 258 -6.71 11.71 -11.69
C PHE A 258 -7.14 12.12 -10.28
N LEU A 259 -6.33 11.85 -9.25
CA LEU A 259 -6.65 12.17 -7.86
C LEU A 259 -7.04 13.65 -7.63
N PRO A 260 -6.37 14.67 -8.24
CA PRO A 260 -6.78 16.07 -8.06
C PRO A 260 -8.18 16.39 -8.58
N GLU A 261 -8.58 15.82 -9.71
CA GLU A 261 -9.95 16.00 -10.24
C GLU A 261 -10.97 15.23 -9.41
N LEU A 262 -10.65 13.99 -9.04
CA LEU A 262 -11.51 13.17 -8.19
C LEU A 262 -11.74 13.85 -6.83
N HIS A 263 -10.69 14.34 -6.19
CA HIS A 263 -10.78 15.05 -4.92
C HIS A 263 -11.55 16.37 -5.06
N ARG A 264 -11.43 17.11 -6.17
CA ARG A 264 -12.28 18.29 -6.41
C ARG A 264 -13.76 17.93 -6.50
N ALA A 265 -14.10 16.77 -7.04
CA ALA A 265 -15.48 16.31 -7.18
C ALA A 265 -16.07 15.73 -5.88
N PHE A 266 -15.26 15.03 -5.07
CA PHE A 266 -15.75 14.22 -3.93
C PHE A 266 -15.03 14.47 -2.60
N GLY A 267 -14.06 15.39 -2.53
CA GLY A 267 -13.25 15.66 -1.34
C GLY A 267 -14.03 16.22 -0.15
N HIS A 268 -15.28 16.66 -0.39
CA HIS A 268 -16.20 17.13 0.65
C HIS A 268 -17.06 16.03 1.27
N GLU A 269 -17.03 14.80 0.74
CA GLU A 269 -17.71 13.62 1.31
C GLU A 269 -17.10 13.18 2.66
#